data_AF-A0A317IVT9-F1
#
_entry.id   AF-A0A317IVT9-F1
#
_cell.length_a   1.000
_cell.length_b   1.000
_cell.length_c   1.000
_cell.angle_alpha   90.00
_cell.angle_beta   90.00
_cell.angle_gamma   90.00
#
_symmetry.space_group_name_H-M   'P 1'
#
loop_
_entity.id
_entity.type
_entity.pdbx_description
1 polymer ?
#
loop_
_entity_poly.entity_id
_entity_poly.type
_entity_poly.pdbx_seq_one_letter_code
_entity_poly.pdbx_strand_id
1 'polypeptide(L)'
;MTSEQARLFADYILGMPDRDGAARYVQFSAFRLDDTFFAELGKMIREARKDKDRKGSLEWLQSVASQATGKAYEAFQAPAVAVPESDYGRAKMMLELDGRVRAMMMRTWFNPVNDSVITDWKNIIAGYRALIQAGPPKVAGYYDLETLRHSLAQALQSLARAYESIHDSENSHDYFMQAAKAYEESGEPGEAAKCRQITGENRMTQEADFDGQIRTALEELEHLDRKSPDYFSRLIGLGELQAQAGDDFAAEKTLLRAEAGLKASGLDNPSGGDLAQSLVCTLLAIDSGKSISPTAMIDNRLQVRGLHRRIHLGLADVYQRLNRKGDAKKAKERLVLAEDMDRSSADDDFSNTMRGLSGEWEKLFR
;
A
#
# COMPACT_ATOMS: atom_id res chain seq x y z
N MET A 1 6.65 25.59 -19.48
CA MET A 1 6.07 25.14 -20.77
C MET A 1 5.97 26.35 -21.71
N THR A 2 6.42 26.25 -22.96
CA THR A 2 6.13 27.29 -23.98
C THR A 2 4.74 27.05 -24.58
N SER A 3 4.09 28.08 -25.12
CA SER A 3 2.77 27.95 -25.77
C SER A 3 2.75 26.92 -26.92
N GLU A 4 3.91 26.69 -27.55
CA GLU A 4 4.10 25.70 -28.60
C GLU A 4 4.08 24.26 -28.07
N GLN A 5 4.66 24.01 -26.89
CA GLN A 5 4.64 22.69 -26.24
C GLN A 5 3.23 22.29 -25.78
N ALA A 6 2.45 23.25 -25.30
CA ALA A 6 1.04 23.03 -24.92
C ALA A 6 0.18 22.67 -26.14
N ARG A 7 0.39 23.37 -27.26
CA ARG A 7 -0.29 23.14 -28.53
C ARG A 7 -0.04 21.73 -29.07
N LEU A 8 1.22 21.31 -29.10
CA LEU A 8 1.64 19.99 -29.59
C LEU A 8 1.06 18.84 -28.75
N PHE A 9 0.94 19.02 -27.43
CA PHE A 9 0.33 18.04 -26.53
C PHE A 9 -1.17 17.84 -26.80
N ALA A 10 -1.92 18.92 -27.07
CA ALA A 10 -3.33 18.78 -27.39
C ALA A 10 -3.59 18.24 -28.79
N ASP A 11 -2.79 18.60 -29.80
CA ASP A 11 -2.93 18.02 -31.14
C ASP A 11 -2.67 16.49 -31.12
N TYR A 12 -1.82 16.02 -30.20
CA TYR A 12 -1.59 14.59 -29.91
C TYR A 12 -2.78 13.91 -29.19
N ILE A 13 -3.33 14.50 -28.12
CA ILE A 13 -4.52 13.97 -27.42
C ILE A 13 -5.76 13.96 -28.31
N LEU A 14 -5.87 14.91 -29.25
CA LEU A 14 -7.03 15.07 -30.13
C LEU A 14 -6.94 14.26 -31.44
N GLY A 15 -5.85 13.51 -31.66
CA GLY A 15 -5.76 12.47 -32.69
C GLY A 15 -5.53 12.95 -34.12
N MET A 16 -4.46 13.71 -34.39
CA MET A 16 -3.93 13.86 -35.76
C MET A 16 -2.61 13.09 -35.94
N PRO A 17 -2.48 12.21 -36.95
CA PRO A 17 -1.22 11.54 -37.23
C PRO A 17 -0.40 12.38 -38.20
N ASP A 18 0.76 12.86 -37.75
CA ASP A 18 1.92 12.94 -38.65
C ASP A 18 3.10 12.18 -38.06
N ARG A 19 4.04 11.83 -38.95
CA ARG A 19 5.20 10.98 -38.69
C ARG A 19 6.18 11.59 -37.68
N ASP A 20 6.13 12.90 -37.44
CA ASP A 20 7.05 13.61 -36.55
C ASP A 20 6.53 13.68 -35.10
N GLY A 21 5.22 13.46 -34.89
CA GLY A 21 4.60 13.42 -33.56
C GLY A 21 5.09 12.29 -32.65
N ALA A 22 5.40 11.12 -33.22
CA ALA A 22 5.89 9.97 -32.46
C ALA A 22 7.36 10.12 -32.02
N ALA A 23 8.21 10.75 -32.84
CA ALA A 23 9.62 10.97 -32.51
C ALA A 23 9.81 11.97 -31.35
N ARG A 24 8.85 12.87 -31.12
CA ARG A 24 8.86 13.86 -30.04
C ARG A 24 8.30 13.33 -28.71
N TYR A 25 7.66 12.15 -28.72
CA TYR A 25 7.10 11.47 -27.53
C TYR A 25 8.19 11.04 -26.52
N VAL A 26 9.39 10.70 -26.99
CA VAL A 26 10.50 10.22 -26.13
C VAL A 26 11.01 11.30 -25.18
N GLN A 27 10.79 12.60 -25.46
CA GLN A 27 11.21 13.71 -24.59
C GLN A 27 10.18 14.09 -23.51
N PHE A 28 8.99 13.47 -23.48
CA PHE A 28 7.87 13.92 -22.65
C PHE A 28 7.78 13.29 -21.25
N SER A 29 8.65 12.33 -20.92
CA SER A 29 8.58 11.52 -19.68
C SER A 29 9.05 12.23 -18.39
N ALA A 30 9.20 13.55 -18.39
CA ALA A 30 9.71 14.31 -17.24
C ALA A 30 9.07 15.70 -17.07
N PHE A 31 7.80 15.80 -16.62
CA PHE A 31 7.22 17.10 -16.22
C PHE A 31 6.29 17.02 -15.00
N ARG A 32 6.32 18.07 -14.17
CA ARG A 32 5.39 18.35 -13.07
C ARG A 32 4.15 19.09 -13.59
N LEU A 33 2.98 18.68 -13.12
CA LEU A 33 1.70 19.35 -13.36
C LEU A 33 1.57 20.53 -12.38
N ASP A 34 1.75 21.76 -12.86
CA ASP A 34 1.58 22.99 -12.06
C ASP A 34 0.40 23.84 -12.56
N ASP A 35 0.11 24.94 -11.85
CA ASP A 35 -1.02 25.83 -12.16
C ASP A 35 -0.96 26.42 -13.58
N THR A 36 0.24 26.50 -14.18
CA THR A 36 0.43 26.99 -15.55
C THR A 36 -0.09 25.99 -16.57
N PHE A 37 0.07 24.69 -16.32
CA PHE A 37 -0.49 23.63 -17.17
C PHE A 37 -2.02 23.70 -17.20
N PHE A 38 -2.67 23.83 -16.04
CA PHE A 38 -4.12 23.91 -15.96
C PHE A 38 -4.68 25.19 -16.59
N ALA A 39 -3.97 26.32 -16.47
CA ALA A 39 -4.35 27.58 -17.11
C ALA A 39 -4.31 27.48 -18.65
N GLU A 40 -3.26 26.89 -19.21
CA GLU A 40 -3.13 26.67 -20.66
C GLU A 40 -4.11 25.60 -21.17
N LEU A 41 -4.30 24.50 -20.45
CA LEU A 41 -5.34 23.52 -20.77
C LEU A 41 -6.73 24.18 -20.82
N GLY A 42 -7.03 25.04 -19.84
CA GLY A 42 -8.27 25.81 -19.80
C GLY A 42 -8.42 26.78 -20.99
N LYS A 43 -7.32 27.38 -21.46
CA LYS A 43 -7.31 28.25 -22.65
C LYS A 43 -7.56 27.46 -23.93
N MET A 44 -6.91 26.32 -24.07
CA MET A 44 -7.08 25.43 -25.23
C MET A 44 -8.48 24.83 -25.29
N ILE A 45 -9.08 24.48 -24.14
CA ILE A 45 -10.50 24.07 -24.06
C ILE A 45 -11.43 25.20 -24.55
N ARG A 46 -11.14 26.46 -24.20
CA ARG A 46 -11.92 27.61 -24.67
C ARG A 46 -11.74 27.88 -26.17
N GLU A 47 -10.55 27.66 -26.71
CA GLU A 47 -10.24 27.82 -28.13
C GLU A 47 -10.86 26.69 -28.97
N ALA A 48 -10.71 25.43 -28.55
CA ALA A 48 -11.30 24.28 -29.24
C ALA A 48 -12.83 24.22 -29.14
N ARG A 49 -13.47 24.90 -28.18
CA ARG A 49 -14.93 25.14 -28.19
C ARG A 49 -15.41 25.99 -29.38
N LYS A 50 -14.53 26.75 -30.01
CA LYS A 50 -14.84 27.57 -31.20
C LYS A 50 -14.61 26.81 -32.52
N ASP A 51 -13.95 25.66 -32.46
CA ASP A 51 -13.66 24.79 -33.61
C ASP A 51 -14.66 23.62 -33.64
N LYS A 52 -15.52 23.57 -34.66
CA LYS A 52 -16.58 22.55 -34.78
C LYS A 52 -16.03 21.13 -34.85
N ASP A 53 -14.82 20.95 -35.37
CA ASP A 53 -14.21 19.63 -35.56
C ASP A 53 -13.56 19.11 -34.28
N ARG A 54 -13.15 20.00 -33.36
CA ARG A 54 -12.55 19.64 -32.06
C ARG A 54 -13.56 19.50 -30.92
N LYS A 55 -14.83 19.87 -31.15
CA LYS A 55 -15.90 19.85 -30.16
C LYS A 55 -16.20 18.45 -29.62
N GLY A 56 -16.18 17.42 -30.47
CA GLY A 56 -16.46 16.04 -30.06
C GLY A 56 -15.41 15.46 -29.11
N SER A 57 -14.13 15.68 -29.38
CA SER A 57 -13.03 15.23 -28.50
C SER A 57 -12.99 15.98 -27.17
N LEU A 58 -13.41 17.26 -27.16
CA LEU A 58 -13.60 18.04 -25.94
C LEU A 58 -14.79 17.57 -25.09
N GLU A 59 -15.92 17.26 -25.73
CA GLU A 59 -17.09 16.69 -25.05
C GLU A 59 -16.77 15.31 -24.48
N TRP A 60 -15.96 14.51 -25.16
CA TRP A 60 -15.44 13.25 -24.64
C TRP A 60 -14.51 13.45 -23.43
N LEU A 61 -13.50 14.34 -23.52
CA LEU A 61 -12.61 14.65 -22.39
C LEU A 61 -13.37 15.22 -21.18
N GLN A 62 -14.36 16.09 -21.43
CA GLN A 62 -15.24 16.63 -20.39
C GLN A 62 -16.15 15.55 -19.79
N SER A 63 -16.65 14.60 -20.59
CA SER A 63 -17.42 13.46 -20.10
C SER A 63 -16.56 12.57 -19.19
N VAL A 64 -15.33 12.26 -19.61
CA VAL A 64 -14.37 11.48 -18.81
C VAL A 64 -14.03 12.20 -17.51
N ALA A 65 -13.75 13.51 -17.56
CA ALA A 65 -13.47 14.33 -16.37
C ALA A 65 -14.69 14.50 -15.45
N SER A 66 -15.91 14.62 -16.00
CA SER A 66 -17.14 14.80 -15.22
C SER A 66 -17.61 13.48 -14.57
N GLN A 67 -17.33 12.33 -15.18
CA GLN A 67 -17.55 11.02 -14.56
C GLN A 67 -16.50 10.71 -13.46
N ALA A 68 -15.38 11.41 -13.49
CA ALA A 68 -14.28 11.32 -12.54
C ALA A 68 -14.53 12.11 -11.24
N THR A 69 -15.19 13.27 -11.32
CA THR A 69 -15.55 14.07 -10.14
C THR A 69 -16.79 13.54 -9.43
N GLY A 70 -16.64 12.49 -8.60
CA GLY A 70 -17.59 12.19 -7.51
C GLY A 70 -18.45 10.93 -7.62
N LYS A 71 -18.30 10.09 -8.65
CA LYS A 71 -18.86 8.72 -8.66
C LYS A 71 -17.73 7.72 -8.45
N ALA A 72 -17.93 6.77 -7.53
CA ALA A 72 -17.04 5.64 -7.38
C ALA A 72 -16.91 4.93 -8.73
N TYR A 73 -15.69 4.74 -9.19
CA TYR A 73 -15.44 4.00 -10.42
C TYR A 73 -15.95 2.57 -10.26
N GLU A 74 -16.79 2.12 -11.18
CA GLU A 74 -17.12 0.70 -11.32
C GLU A 74 -16.19 0.09 -12.35
N ALA A 75 -15.63 -1.07 -12.03
CA ALA A 75 -14.74 -1.78 -12.94
C ALA A 75 -15.46 -2.09 -14.26
N PHE A 76 -14.71 -2.10 -15.37
CA PHE A 76 -15.23 -2.66 -16.61
C PHE A 76 -15.65 -4.11 -16.36
N GLN A 77 -16.68 -4.56 -17.08
CA GLN A 77 -16.90 -6.00 -17.16
C GLN A 77 -15.62 -6.64 -17.68
N ALA A 78 -15.09 -7.58 -16.88
CA ALA A 78 -13.90 -8.33 -17.24
C ALA A 78 -14.14 -8.93 -18.63
N PRO A 79 -13.26 -8.67 -19.62
CA PRO A 79 -13.41 -9.33 -20.90
C PRO A 79 -13.36 -10.83 -20.64
N ALA A 80 -14.25 -11.59 -21.30
CA ALA A 80 -14.09 -13.03 -21.33
C ALA A 80 -12.68 -13.30 -21.85
N VAL A 81 -11.84 -13.97 -21.05
CA VAL A 81 -10.43 -14.27 -21.40
C VAL A 81 -10.31 -15.18 -22.63
N ALA A 82 -11.45 -15.59 -23.22
CA ALA A 82 -11.53 -16.29 -24.48
C ALA A 82 -10.99 -15.41 -25.62
N VAL A 83 -9.74 -15.66 -26.00
CA VAL A 83 -9.12 -15.03 -27.17
C VAL A 83 -9.86 -15.50 -28.42
N PRO A 84 -10.32 -14.58 -29.29
CA PRO A 84 -10.95 -14.98 -30.54
C PRO A 84 -10.02 -15.84 -31.41
N GLU A 85 -10.55 -16.90 -32.02
CA GLU A 85 -9.78 -17.75 -32.92
C GLU A 85 -9.45 -17.02 -34.23
N SER A 86 -10.35 -16.14 -34.69
CA SER A 86 -10.17 -15.40 -35.94
C SER A 86 -9.21 -14.23 -35.79
N ASP A 87 -8.38 -14.00 -36.80
CA ASP A 87 -7.42 -12.89 -36.81
C ASP A 87 -8.12 -11.53 -36.68
N TYR A 88 -9.29 -11.35 -37.32
CA TYR A 88 -10.10 -10.14 -37.17
C TYR A 88 -10.60 -9.95 -35.73
N GLY A 89 -11.03 -11.04 -35.07
CA GLY A 89 -11.43 -10.99 -33.67
C GLY A 89 -10.29 -10.58 -32.75
N ARG A 90 -9.07 -11.10 -32.99
CA ARG A 90 -7.86 -10.70 -32.24
C ARG A 90 -7.48 -9.25 -32.48
N ALA A 91 -7.55 -8.76 -33.72
CA ALA A 91 -7.32 -7.35 -34.03
C ALA A 91 -8.33 -6.43 -33.33
N LYS A 92 -9.60 -6.84 -33.28
CA LYS A 92 -10.65 -6.12 -32.54
C LYS A 92 -10.35 -6.09 -31.04
N MET A 93 -9.98 -7.24 -30.45
CA MET A 93 -9.61 -7.33 -29.04
C MET A 93 -8.41 -6.44 -28.71
N MET A 94 -7.40 -6.40 -29.59
CA MET A 94 -6.23 -5.53 -29.43
C MET A 94 -6.63 -4.04 -29.40
N LEU A 95 -7.41 -3.59 -30.37
CA LEU A 95 -7.91 -2.20 -30.42
C LEU A 95 -8.73 -1.84 -29.18
N GLU A 96 -9.52 -2.79 -28.66
CA GLU A 96 -10.28 -2.61 -27.44
C GLU A 96 -9.36 -2.44 -26.21
N LEU A 97 -8.31 -3.27 -26.09
CA LEU A 97 -7.32 -3.15 -25.02
C LEU A 97 -6.57 -1.82 -25.09
N ASP A 98 -6.11 -1.40 -26.27
CA ASP A 98 -5.44 -0.10 -26.46
C ASP A 98 -6.37 1.08 -26.13
N GLY A 99 -7.66 0.95 -26.45
CA GLY A 99 -8.69 1.90 -26.03
C GLY A 99 -8.82 1.98 -24.50
N ARG A 100 -8.87 0.81 -23.83
CA ARG A 100 -8.94 0.72 -22.37
C ARG A 100 -7.67 1.25 -21.70
N VAL A 101 -6.48 0.96 -22.20
CA VAL A 101 -5.21 1.51 -21.68
C VAL A 101 -5.26 3.02 -21.67
N ARG A 102 -5.61 3.66 -22.80
CA ARG A 102 -5.70 5.12 -22.88
C ARG A 102 -6.71 5.71 -21.90
N ALA A 103 -7.88 5.09 -21.77
CA ALA A 103 -8.87 5.51 -20.80
C ALA A 103 -8.36 5.37 -19.35
N MET A 104 -7.67 4.28 -19.05
CA MET A 104 -7.13 3.98 -17.72
C MET A 104 -5.94 4.85 -17.34
N MET A 105 -5.06 5.20 -18.28
CA MET A 105 -3.98 6.17 -18.04
C MET A 105 -4.54 7.52 -17.62
N MET A 106 -5.49 8.05 -18.38
CA MET A 106 -6.18 9.30 -18.03
C MET A 106 -6.84 9.19 -16.66
N ARG A 107 -7.50 8.07 -16.38
CA ARG A 107 -8.18 7.88 -15.10
C ARG A 107 -7.20 7.86 -13.92
N THR A 108 -6.10 7.12 -14.05
CA THR A 108 -5.06 6.98 -13.01
C THR A 108 -4.35 8.32 -12.75
N TRP A 109 -4.20 9.17 -13.77
CA TRP A 109 -3.57 10.49 -13.60
C TRP A 109 -4.46 11.54 -12.96
N PHE A 110 -5.77 11.50 -13.21
CA PHE A 110 -6.69 12.55 -12.77
C PHE A 110 -7.57 12.16 -11.57
N ASN A 111 -7.54 10.90 -11.13
CA ASN A 111 -8.38 10.42 -10.04
C ASN A 111 -7.60 9.61 -9.00
N PRO A 112 -8.09 9.59 -7.75
CA PRO A 112 -7.63 8.61 -6.77
C PRO A 112 -7.79 7.19 -7.32
N VAL A 113 -6.73 6.40 -7.19
CA VAL A 113 -6.73 4.99 -7.53
C VAL A 113 -7.50 4.23 -6.45
N ASN A 114 -8.37 3.30 -6.87
CA ASN A 114 -9.12 2.41 -6.01
C ASN A 114 -9.07 0.96 -6.54
N ASP A 115 -9.67 0.02 -5.80
CA ASP A 115 -9.64 -1.40 -6.16
C ASP A 115 -10.20 -1.69 -7.55
N SER A 116 -11.21 -0.94 -8.00
CA SER A 116 -11.78 -1.08 -9.34
C SER A 116 -10.78 -0.66 -10.43
N VAL A 117 -10.02 0.42 -10.21
CA VAL A 117 -8.95 0.85 -11.13
C VAL A 117 -7.86 -0.21 -11.23
N ILE A 118 -7.44 -0.76 -10.09
CA ILE A 118 -6.45 -1.84 -10.02
C ILE A 118 -6.97 -3.10 -10.75
N THR A 119 -8.23 -3.46 -10.53
CA THR A 119 -8.88 -4.61 -11.18
C THR A 119 -8.87 -4.49 -12.70
N ASP A 120 -9.16 -3.30 -13.23
CA ASP A 120 -9.18 -3.11 -14.68
C ASP A 120 -7.81 -3.10 -15.33
N TRP A 121 -6.80 -2.54 -14.66
CA TRP A 121 -5.43 -2.69 -15.11
C TRP A 121 -5.02 -4.17 -15.18
N LYS A 122 -5.38 -4.97 -14.16
CA LYS A 122 -5.14 -6.43 -14.17
C LYS A 122 -5.88 -7.12 -15.32
N ASN A 123 -7.12 -6.73 -15.60
CA ASN A 123 -7.90 -7.25 -16.73
C ASN A 123 -7.24 -6.93 -18.09
N ILE A 124 -6.74 -5.71 -18.26
CA ILE A 124 -6.02 -5.29 -19.47
C ILE A 124 -4.74 -6.13 -19.66
N ILE A 125 -3.94 -6.28 -18.59
CA ILE A 125 -2.72 -7.08 -18.59
C ILE A 125 -3.02 -8.55 -18.94
N ALA A 126 -4.08 -9.12 -18.37
CA ALA A 126 -4.52 -10.48 -18.69
C ALA A 126 -4.91 -10.61 -20.17
N GLY A 127 -5.60 -9.61 -20.73
CA GLY A 127 -5.95 -9.55 -22.15
C GLY A 127 -4.73 -9.56 -23.07
N TYR A 128 -3.72 -8.72 -22.79
CA TYR A 128 -2.47 -8.71 -23.58
C TYR A 128 -1.71 -10.03 -23.48
N ARG A 129 -1.61 -10.61 -22.28
CA ARG A 129 -0.97 -11.94 -22.09
C ARG A 129 -1.65 -13.01 -22.93
N ALA A 130 -2.99 -13.01 -22.94
CA ALA A 130 -3.76 -13.96 -23.73
C ALA A 130 -3.53 -13.78 -25.24
N LEU A 131 -3.48 -12.55 -25.74
CA LEU A 131 -3.15 -12.26 -27.14
C LEU A 131 -1.72 -12.68 -27.52
N ILE A 132 -0.74 -12.41 -26.65
CA ILE A 132 0.65 -12.84 -26.85
C ILE A 132 0.75 -14.36 -26.95
N GLN A 133 0.03 -15.09 -26.10
CA GLN A 133 0.00 -16.55 -26.13
C GLN A 133 -0.69 -17.11 -27.39
N ALA A 134 -1.77 -16.47 -27.85
CA ALA A 134 -2.47 -16.89 -29.06
C ALA A 134 -1.73 -16.52 -30.35
N GLY A 135 -0.83 -15.53 -30.28
CA GLY A 135 -0.10 -14.94 -31.40
C GLY A 135 -0.82 -13.71 -31.99
N PRO A 136 -0.05 -12.75 -32.53
CA PRO A 136 -0.59 -11.50 -33.06
C PRO A 136 -1.55 -11.72 -34.25
N PRO A 137 -2.50 -10.80 -34.47
CA PRO A 137 -3.43 -10.89 -35.60
C PRO A 137 -2.69 -10.74 -36.94
N LYS A 138 -2.81 -11.72 -37.84
CA LYS A 138 -2.08 -11.68 -39.12
C LYS A 138 -2.59 -10.62 -40.10
N VAL A 139 -3.87 -10.27 -40.05
CA VAL A 139 -4.49 -9.32 -41.00
C VAL A 139 -4.06 -7.87 -40.77
N ALA A 140 -3.56 -7.57 -39.57
CA ALA A 140 -3.14 -6.23 -39.21
C ALA A 140 -1.60 -6.18 -39.21
N GLY A 141 -1.01 -5.88 -40.37
CA GLY A 141 0.45 -5.78 -40.54
C GLY A 141 1.13 -4.69 -39.70
N TYR A 142 0.38 -3.99 -38.84
CA TYR A 142 0.87 -3.02 -37.86
C TYR A 142 1.06 -3.61 -36.46
N TYR A 143 0.57 -4.83 -36.19
CA TYR A 143 0.70 -5.48 -34.89
C TYR A 143 1.51 -6.76 -35.03
N ASP A 144 2.74 -6.72 -34.53
CA ASP A 144 3.58 -7.88 -34.35
C ASP A 144 3.70 -8.24 -32.86
N LEU A 145 4.45 -9.31 -32.59
CA LEU A 145 4.68 -9.80 -31.23
C LEU A 145 5.43 -8.76 -30.37
N GLU A 146 6.33 -8.00 -30.98
CA GLU A 146 7.13 -6.97 -30.31
C GLU A 146 6.24 -5.82 -29.85
N THR A 147 5.34 -5.36 -30.73
CA THR A 147 4.32 -4.34 -30.43
C THR A 147 3.40 -4.78 -29.29
N LEU A 148 2.93 -6.04 -29.30
CA LEU A 148 2.11 -6.58 -28.21
C LEU A 148 2.85 -6.60 -26.87
N ARG A 149 4.14 -6.99 -26.88
CA ARG A 149 4.98 -6.99 -25.66
C ARG A 149 5.23 -5.57 -25.16
N HIS A 150 5.45 -4.62 -26.05
CA HIS A 150 5.59 -3.22 -25.70
C HIS A 150 4.32 -2.67 -25.03
N SER A 151 3.14 -2.92 -25.60
CA SER A 151 1.86 -2.53 -24.99
C SER A 151 1.62 -3.19 -23.63
N LEU A 152 1.99 -4.47 -23.48
CA LEU A 152 1.96 -5.16 -22.19
C LEU A 152 2.89 -4.49 -21.17
N ALA A 153 4.11 -4.13 -21.57
CA ALA A 153 5.08 -3.45 -20.71
C ALA A 153 4.55 -2.09 -20.21
N GLN A 154 3.95 -1.29 -21.11
CA GLN A 154 3.32 -0.02 -20.76
C GLN A 154 2.16 -0.19 -19.78
N ALA A 155 1.31 -1.21 -19.96
CA ALA A 155 0.21 -1.50 -19.05
C ALA A 155 0.71 -1.95 -17.67
N LEU A 156 1.75 -2.79 -17.62
CA LEU A 156 2.40 -3.21 -16.36
C LEU A 156 3.01 -2.01 -15.62
N GLN A 157 3.74 -1.15 -16.33
CA GLN A 157 4.33 0.06 -15.75
C GLN A 157 3.26 1.02 -15.22
N SER A 158 2.14 1.16 -15.93
CA SER A 158 1.02 2.00 -15.50
C SER A 158 0.34 1.46 -14.25
N LEU A 159 0.16 0.14 -14.15
CA LEU A 159 -0.34 -0.50 -12.93
C LEU A 159 0.64 -0.33 -11.75
N ALA A 160 1.94 -0.43 -12.00
CA ALA A 160 2.96 -0.21 -10.98
C ALA A 160 2.87 1.19 -10.36
N ARG A 161 2.66 2.22 -11.21
CA ARG A 161 2.42 3.60 -10.77
C ARG A 161 1.08 3.78 -10.05
N ALA A 162 0.06 3.02 -10.44
CA ALA A 162 -1.22 3.03 -9.73
C ALA A 162 -1.05 2.51 -8.29
N TYR A 163 -0.30 1.42 -8.10
CA TYR A 163 0.05 0.91 -6.78
C TYR A 163 0.92 1.89 -5.97
N GLU A 164 1.89 2.54 -6.61
CA GLU A 164 2.70 3.60 -6.00
C GLU A 164 1.82 4.74 -5.45
N SER A 165 0.79 5.14 -6.19
CA SER A 165 -0.12 6.23 -5.78
C SER A 165 -0.98 5.91 -4.56
N ILE A 166 -1.16 4.62 -4.23
CA ILE A 166 -1.85 4.16 -3.02
C ILE A 166 -0.87 3.66 -1.96
N HIS A 167 0.42 3.98 -2.11
CA HIS A 167 1.50 3.61 -1.20
C HIS A 167 1.70 2.10 -1.01
N ASP A 168 1.26 1.29 -1.98
CA ASP A 168 1.50 -0.16 -2.00
C ASP A 168 2.79 -0.47 -2.75
N SER A 169 3.90 -0.28 -2.04
CA SER A 169 5.23 -0.38 -2.62
C SER A 169 5.64 -1.79 -3.06
N GLU A 170 5.12 -2.82 -2.39
CA GLU A 170 5.43 -4.21 -2.70
C GLU A 170 4.85 -4.57 -4.08
N ASN A 171 3.55 -4.33 -4.28
CA ASN A 171 2.93 -4.57 -5.58
C ASN A 171 3.49 -3.64 -6.66
N SER A 172 3.79 -2.37 -6.32
CA SER A 172 4.42 -1.45 -7.26
C SER A 172 5.77 -1.99 -7.76
N HIS A 173 6.63 -2.47 -6.85
CA HIS A 173 7.91 -3.07 -7.18
C HIS A 173 7.76 -4.26 -8.14
N ASP A 174 6.90 -5.21 -7.78
CA ASP A 174 6.67 -6.43 -8.56
C ASP A 174 6.21 -6.13 -9.99
N TYR A 175 5.32 -5.15 -10.17
CA TYR A 175 4.84 -4.76 -11.49
C TYR A 175 5.87 -3.98 -12.30
N PHE A 176 6.70 -3.14 -11.67
CA PHE A 176 7.83 -2.51 -12.37
C PHE A 176 8.86 -3.54 -12.84
N MET A 177 9.15 -4.57 -12.05
CA MET A 177 10.06 -5.65 -12.46
C MET A 177 9.49 -6.49 -13.60
N GLN A 178 8.19 -6.77 -13.58
CA GLN A 178 7.51 -7.40 -14.72
C GLN A 178 7.52 -6.52 -15.98
N ALA A 179 7.30 -5.20 -15.83
CA ALA A 179 7.39 -4.25 -16.94
C ALA A 179 8.80 -4.20 -17.54
N ALA A 180 9.84 -4.18 -16.70
CA ALA A 180 11.23 -4.20 -17.15
C ALA A 180 11.53 -5.42 -18.02
N LYS A 181 11.09 -6.62 -17.58
CA LYS A 181 11.23 -7.85 -18.37
C LYS A 181 10.49 -7.76 -19.71
N ALA A 182 9.26 -7.25 -19.70
CA ALA A 182 8.47 -7.11 -20.93
C ALA A 182 9.10 -6.12 -21.92
N TYR A 183 9.70 -5.01 -21.45
CA TYR A 183 10.45 -4.08 -22.29
C TYR A 183 11.72 -4.71 -22.87
N GLU A 184 12.45 -5.56 -22.13
CA GLU A 184 13.58 -6.31 -22.69
C GLU A 184 13.14 -7.26 -23.81
N GLU A 185 12.03 -7.97 -23.60
CA GLU A 185 11.46 -8.88 -24.61
C GLU A 185 10.88 -8.15 -25.83
N SER A 186 10.61 -6.85 -25.71
CA SER A 186 10.18 -5.97 -26.79
C SER A 186 11.31 -5.15 -27.41
N GLY A 187 12.59 -5.44 -27.10
CA GLY A 187 13.72 -4.73 -27.71
C GLY A 187 14.01 -3.33 -27.15
N GLU A 188 13.46 -2.97 -25.98
CA GLU A 188 13.54 -1.62 -25.37
C GLU A 188 14.35 -1.62 -24.05
N PRO A 189 15.67 -1.91 -24.09
CA PRO A 189 16.48 -2.02 -22.88
C PRO A 189 16.59 -0.71 -22.09
N GLY A 190 16.41 0.44 -22.76
CA GLY A 190 16.41 1.76 -22.12
C GLY A 190 15.21 1.95 -21.18
N GLU A 191 14.01 1.56 -21.62
CA GLU A 191 12.81 1.60 -20.76
C GLU A 191 12.88 0.56 -19.65
N ALA A 192 13.43 -0.63 -19.92
CA ALA A 192 13.67 -1.63 -18.90
C ALA A 192 14.61 -1.13 -17.78
N ALA A 193 15.68 -0.42 -18.16
CA ALA A 193 16.59 0.21 -17.21
C ALA A 193 15.88 1.29 -16.36
N LYS A 194 15.01 2.12 -16.95
CA LYS A 194 14.21 3.11 -16.22
C LYS A 194 13.28 2.45 -15.20
N CYS A 195 12.59 1.36 -15.57
CA CYS A 195 11.74 0.62 -14.63
C CYS A 195 12.54 0.10 -13.42
N ARG A 196 13.75 -0.44 -13.65
CA ARG A 196 14.65 -0.88 -12.57
C ARG A 196 15.22 0.27 -11.73
N GLN A 197 15.45 1.42 -12.34
CA GLN A 197 15.90 2.61 -11.62
C GLN A 197 14.83 3.12 -10.67
N ILE A 198 13.57 3.23 -11.12
CA ILE A 198 12.44 3.68 -10.31
C ILE A 198 12.26 2.77 -9.09
N THR A 199 12.39 1.44 -9.24
CA THR A 199 12.30 0.54 -8.08
C THR A 199 13.45 0.73 -7.10
N GLY A 200 14.65 1.07 -7.57
CA GLY A 200 15.79 1.44 -6.72
C GLY A 200 15.56 2.76 -5.98
N GLU A 201 15.08 3.79 -6.66
CA GLU A 201 14.81 5.13 -6.09
C GLU A 201 13.68 5.09 -5.06
N ASN A 202 12.61 4.35 -5.34
CA ASN A 202 11.49 4.17 -4.41
C ASN A 202 11.95 3.49 -3.13
N ARG A 203 12.79 2.46 -3.25
CA ARG A 203 13.39 1.79 -2.10
C ARG A 203 14.26 2.73 -1.27
N MET A 204 15.13 3.52 -1.91
CA MET A 204 15.96 4.51 -1.21
C MET A 204 15.11 5.59 -0.52
N THR A 205 13.99 6.01 -1.12
CA THR A 205 13.07 6.98 -0.53
C THR A 205 12.37 6.41 0.71
N GLN A 206 11.97 5.14 0.67
CA GLN A 206 11.43 4.44 1.84
C GLN A 206 12.47 4.26 2.94
N GLU A 207 13.69 3.85 2.59
CA GLU A 207 14.81 3.75 3.53
C GLU A 207 15.11 5.11 4.19
N ALA A 208 15.12 6.20 3.41
CA ALA A 208 15.29 7.55 3.92
C ALA A 208 14.13 8.03 4.83
N ASP A 209 12.91 7.58 4.57
CA ASP A 209 11.75 7.85 5.43
C ASP A 209 11.89 7.12 6.78
N PHE A 210 12.34 5.86 6.77
CA PHE A 210 12.60 5.12 8.01
C PHE A 210 13.65 5.79 8.90
N ASP A 211 14.74 6.31 8.34
CA ASP A 211 15.75 7.06 9.11
C ASP A 211 15.16 8.30 9.80
N GLY A 212 14.25 9.00 9.14
CA GLY A 212 13.50 10.11 9.71
C GLY A 212 12.59 9.66 10.86
N GLN A 213 11.80 8.61 10.64
CA GLN A 213 10.89 8.06 11.64
C GLN A 213 11.62 7.49 12.87
N ILE A 214 12.75 6.80 12.66
CA ILE A 214 13.61 6.27 13.72
C ILE A 214 14.18 7.40 14.57
N ARG A 215 14.64 8.49 13.95
CA ARG A 215 15.16 9.66 14.68
C ARG A 215 14.08 10.32 15.53
N THR A 216 12.91 10.57 14.96
CA THR A 216 11.76 11.12 15.70
C THR A 216 11.38 10.21 16.88
N ALA A 217 11.39 8.88 16.68
CA ALA A 217 11.11 7.93 17.75
C ALA A 217 12.15 7.97 18.88
N LEU A 218 13.44 8.12 18.54
CA LEU A 218 14.51 8.30 19.52
C LEU A 218 14.35 9.60 20.31
N GLU A 219 14.04 10.71 19.64
CA GLU A 219 13.80 12.02 20.28
C GLU A 219 12.60 11.96 21.24
N GLU A 220 11.48 11.36 20.84
CA GLU A 220 10.33 11.19 21.73
C GLU A 220 10.65 10.35 22.97
N LEU A 221 11.46 9.29 22.83
CA LEU A 221 11.90 8.45 23.95
C LEU A 221 12.73 9.21 24.99
N GLU A 222 13.38 10.32 24.62
CA GLU A 222 14.13 11.15 25.57
C GLU A 222 13.22 11.93 26.53
N HIS A 223 11.98 12.18 26.12
CA HIS A 223 11.01 12.99 26.87
C HIS A 223 10.00 12.15 27.66
N LEU A 224 9.93 10.84 27.41
CA LEU A 224 9.02 9.93 28.11
C LEU A 224 9.65 9.37 29.39
N ASP A 225 8.83 9.16 30.44
CA ASP A 225 9.27 8.49 31.66
C ASP A 225 9.62 7.02 31.35
N ARG A 226 10.87 6.64 31.62
CA ARG A 226 11.41 5.29 31.35
C ARG A 226 10.73 4.16 32.12
N LYS A 227 9.82 4.47 33.06
CA LYS A 227 9.00 3.51 33.79
C LYS A 227 7.55 3.49 33.34
N SER A 228 7.15 4.33 32.39
CA SER A 228 5.77 4.40 31.93
C SER A 228 5.47 3.40 30.80
N PRO A 229 4.22 2.92 30.69
CA PRO A 229 3.77 2.13 29.54
C PRO A 229 3.99 2.84 28.21
N ASP A 230 3.88 4.17 28.15
CA ASP A 230 4.05 4.95 26.92
C ASP A 230 5.49 4.91 26.41
N TYR A 231 6.49 4.99 27.30
CA TYR A 231 7.89 4.81 26.93
C TYR A 231 8.12 3.43 26.30
N PHE A 232 7.56 2.37 26.90
CA PHE A 232 7.71 1.02 26.35
C PHE A 232 6.93 0.82 25.04
N SER A 233 5.75 1.42 24.90
CA SER A 233 5.00 1.45 23.64
C SER A 233 5.82 2.08 22.51
N ARG A 234 6.45 3.24 22.78
CA ARG A 234 7.29 3.91 21.79
C ARG A 234 8.57 3.13 21.51
N LEU A 235 9.16 2.49 22.51
CA LEU A 235 10.36 1.67 22.35
C LEU A 235 10.08 0.41 21.51
N ILE A 236 8.91 -0.20 21.66
CA ILE A 236 8.44 -1.31 20.81
C ILE A 236 8.25 -0.82 19.38
N GLY A 237 7.59 0.32 19.19
CA GLY A 237 7.41 0.94 17.87
C GLY A 237 8.75 1.25 17.18
N LEU A 238 9.77 1.69 17.93
CA LEU A 238 11.12 1.85 17.40
C LEU A 238 11.71 0.52 16.93
N GLY A 239 11.55 -0.56 17.70
CA GLY A 239 12.01 -1.89 17.30
C GLY A 239 11.31 -2.40 16.04
N GLU A 240 9.99 -2.17 15.92
CA GLU A 240 9.20 -2.48 14.73
C GLU A 240 9.68 -1.68 13.50
N LEU A 241 9.93 -0.38 13.66
CA LEU A 241 10.48 0.49 12.60
C LEU A 241 11.88 0.05 12.14
N GLN A 242 12.75 -0.29 13.09
CA GLN A 242 14.09 -0.82 12.77
C GLN A 242 13.99 -2.12 11.96
N ALA A 243 13.06 -2.99 12.33
CA ALA A 243 12.83 -4.23 11.60
C ALA A 243 12.29 -3.94 10.18
N GLN A 244 11.38 -2.98 10.02
CA GLN A 244 10.87 -2.57 8.70
C GLN A 244 11.96 -1.94 7.82
N ALA A 245 12.89 -1.22 8.42
CA ALA A 245 14.08 -0.68 7.76
C ALA A 245 15.14 -1.75 7.41
N GLY A 246 14.91 -3.02 7.78
CA GLY A 246 15.83 -4.13 7.53
C GLY A 246 16.96 -4.27 8.55
N ASP A 247 16.97 -3.50 9.64
CA ASP A 247 17.93 -3.65 10.75
C ASP A 247 17.37 -4.60 11.83
N ASP A 248 17.26 -5.88 11.48
CA ASP A 248 16.74 -6.92 12.35
C ASP A 248 17.57 -7.09 13.65
N PHE A 249 18.87 -6.78 13.62
CA PHE A 249 19.73 -6.85 14.81
C PHE A 249 19.43 -5.71 15.80
N ALA A 250 19.27 -4.47 15.30
CA ALA A 250 18.85 -3.36 16.15
C ALA A 250 17.44 -3.60 16.68
N ALA A 251 16.51 -4.08 15.83
CA ALA A 251 15.16 -4.44 16.23
C ALA A 251 15.14 -5.46 17.38
N GLU A 252 15.86 -6.58 17.25
CA GLU A 252 16.00 -7.60 18.29
C GLU A 252 16.46 -6.97 19.61
N LYS A 253 17.54 -6.17 19.56
CA LYS A 253 18.11 -5.52 20.74
C LYS A 253 17.12 -4.55 21.40
N THR A 254 16.40 -3.76 20.61
CA THR A 254 15.42 -2.80 21.09
C THR A 254 14.22 -3.48 21.73
N LEU A 255 13.69 -4.54 21.10
CA LEU A 255 12.56 -5.31 21.63
C LEU A 255 12.92 -6.08 22.91
N LEU A 256 14.11 -6.69 22.98
CA LEU A 256 14.62 -7.31 24.22
C LEU A 256 14.83 -6.28 25.33
N ARG A 257 15.25 -5.06 24.99
CA ARG A 257 15.37 -3.95 25.95
C ARG A 257 14.00 -3.52 26.47
N ALA A 258 12.97 -3.48 25.62
CA ALA A 258 11.60 -3.19 26.04
C ALA A 258 11.07 -4.27 27.00
N GLU A 259 11.28 -5.56 26.67
CA GLU A 259 10.89 -6.68 27.53
C GLU A 259 11.53 -6.62 28.92
N ALA A 260 12.86 -6.45 28.95
CA ALA A 260 13.60 -6.36 30.21
C ALA A 260 13.20 -5.11 31.02
N GLY A 261 12.92 -4.00 30.33
CA GLY A 261 12.53 -2.74 30.96
C GLY A 261 11.13 -2.78 31.58
N LEU A 262 10.15 -3.41 30.91
CA LEU A 262 8.81 -3.65 31.47
C LEU A 262 8.92 -4.42 32.79
N LYS A 263 9.65 -5.54 32.78
CA LYS A 263 9.90 -6.35 33.97
C LYS A 263 10.59 -5.56 35.08
N ALA A 264 11.64 -4.81 34.76
CA ALA A 264 12.37 -3.99 35.74
C ALA A 264 11.53 -2.85 36.33
N SER A 265 10.48 -2.41 35.62
CA SER A 265 9.55 -1.38 36.07
C SER A 265 8.36 -1.92 36.87
N GLY A 266 8.31 -3.24 37.11
CA GLY A 266 7.18 -3.90 37.77
C GLY A 266 5.93 -3.98 36.89
N LEU A 267 6.08 -3.84 35.58
CA LEU A 267 5.03 -3.97 34.58
C LEU A 267 5.05 -5.38 33.98
N ASP A 268 4.97 -6.39 34.85
CA ASP A 268 4.89 -7.79 34.44
C ASP A 268 3.60 -8.07 33.65
N ASN A 269 3.63 -9.11 32.81
CA ASN A 269 2.48 -9.54 32.02
C ASN A 269 1.33 -9.98 32.98
N PRO A 270 0.19 -9.27 33.00
CA PRO A 270 -0.89 -9.61 33.92
C PRO A 270 -1.60 -10.90 33.51
N SER A 271 -1.80 -11.79 34.49
CA SER A 271 -2.59 -13.00 34.35
C SER A 271 -4.08 -12.69 34.14
N GLY A 272 -4.87 -13.69 33.74
CA GLY A 272 -6.33 -13.54 33.66
C GLY A 272 -6.95 -13.12 35.00
N GLY A 273 -6.46 -13.68 36.10
CA GLY A 273 -6.89 -13.31 37.45
C GLY A 273 -6.53 -11.86 37.83
N ASP A 274 -5.35 -11.38 37.44
CA ASP A 274 -4.94 -9.97 37.68
C ASP A 274 -5.85 -8.99 36.93
N LEU A 275 -6.26 -9.34 35.71
CA LEU A 275 -7.20 -8.55 34.92
C LEU A 275 -8.60 -8.55 35.58
N ALA A 276 -9.10 -9.70 36.02
CA ALA A 276 -10.40 -9.79 36.72
C ALA A 276 -10.40 -8.93 37.99
N GLN A 277 -9.34 -9.03 38.79
CA GLN A 277 -9.20 -8.23 40.01
C GLN A 277 -9.13 -6.73 39.70
N SER A 278 -8.37 -6.34 38.67
CA SER A 278 -8.25 -4.93 38.27
C SER A 278 -9.57 -4.36 37.75
N LEU A 279 -10.37 -5.16 37.03
CA LEU A 279 -11.72 -4.78 36.61
C LEU A 279 -12.61 -4.55 37.83
N VAL A 280 -12.61 -5.47 38.80
CA VAL A 280 -13.40 -5.33 40.03
C VAL A 280 -13.00 -4.09 40.83
N CYS A 281 -11.70 -3.86 41.02
CA CYS A 281 -11.21 -2.65 41.66
C CYS A 281 -11.66 -1.39 40.92
N THR A 282 -11.58 -1.39 39.58
CA THR A 282 -12.02 -0.29 38.71
C THR A 282 -13.49 0.04 38.94
N LEU A 283 -14.36 -0.97 38.90
CA LEU A 283 -15.80 -0.80 39.08
C LEU A 283 -16.16 -0.31 40.49
N LEU A 284 -15.54 -0.85 41.54
CA LEU A 284 -15.81 -0.44 42.93
C LEU A 284 -15.43 1.02 43.20
N ALA A 285 -14.38 1.52 42.57
CA ALA A 285 -13.99 2.91 42.80
C ALA A 285 -14.83 3.89 42.00
N ILE A 286 -15.32 3.49 40.81
CA ILE A 286 -16.34 4.26 40.08
C ILE A 286 -17.59 4.40 40.95
N ASP A 287 -18.07 3.30 41.53
CA ASP A 287 -19.25 3.30 42.39
C ASP A 287 -19.07 4.15 43.66
N SER A 288 -17.92 4.01 44.32
CA SER A 288 -17.62 4.76 45.56
C SER A 288 -17.09 6.18 45.35
N GLY A 289 -16.90 6.62 44.11
CA GLY A 289 -16.29 7.92 43.77
C GLY A 289 -14.84 8.08 44.24
N LYS A 290 -14.15 6.99 44.58
CA LYS A 290 -12.76 7.01 45.06
C LYS A 290 -11.79 6.98 43.87
N SER A 291 -10.68 7.70 43.97
CA SER A 291 -9.61 7.60 42.96
C SER A 291 -8.84 6.29 43.15
N ILE A 292 -8.61 5.54 42.07
CA ILE A 292 -7.70 4.39 42.04
C ILE A 292 -6.35 4.85 41.51
N SER A 293 -5.27 4.21 41.97
CA SER A 293 -3.99 4.29 41.28
C SER A 293 -4.14 3.91 39.79
N PRO A 294 -3.58 4.70 38.85
CA PRO A 294 -3.59 4.38 37.43
C PRO A 294 -3.01 2.99 37.11
N THR A 295 -2.11 2.46 37.95
CA THR A 295 -1.50 1.12 37.79
C THR A 295 -2.43 -0.05 38.16
N ALA A 296 -3.52 0.23 38.89
CA ALA A 296 -4.51 -0.76 39.28
C ALA A 296 -5.79 -0.68 38.42
N MET A 297 -5.86 0.27 37.48
CA MET A 297 -6.95 0.35 36.52
C MET A 297 -6.82 -0.75 35.46
N ILE A 298 -7.96 -1.32 35.07
CA ILE A 298 -8.02 -2.38 34.06
C ILE A 298 -7.40 -1.95 32.72
N ASP A 299 -7.62 -0.71 32.29
CA ASP A 299 -7.10 -0.19 31.03
C ASP A 299 -5.58 -0.24 30.96
N ASN A 300 -4.90 0.14 32.05
CA ASN A 300 -3.44 0.10 32.12
C ASN A 300 -2.92 -1.34 32.11
N ARG A 301 -3.62 -2.27 32.77
CA ARG A 301 -3.25 -3.69 32.73
C ARG A 301 -3.43 -4.31 31.35
N LEU A 302 -4.53 -3.98 30.66
CA LEU A 302 -4.75 -4.40 29.27
C LEU A 302 -3.70 -3.80 28.34
N GLN A 303 -3.34 -2.52 28.53
CA GLN A 303 -2.26 -1.87 27.79
C GLN A 303 -0.95 -2.64 27.99
N VAL A 304 -0.52 -2.89 29.24
CA VAL A 304 0.72 -3.64 29.55
C VAL A 304 0.71 -5.04 28.93
N ARG A 305 -0.40 -5.78 29.01
CA ARG A 305 -0.54 -7.08 28.33
C ARG A 305 -0.38 -6.96 26.82
N GLY A 306 -0.98 -5.95 26.21
CA GLY A 306 -0.82 -5.64 24.79
C GLY A 306 0.63 -5.36 24.40
N LEU A 307 1.40 -4.69 25.26
CA LEU A 307 2.83 -4.44 25.04
C LEU A 307 3.65 -5.74 25.05
N HIS A 308 3.43 -6.63 26.04
CA HIS A 308 4.09 -7.94 26.09
C HIS A 308 3.78 -8.79 24.85
N ARG A 309 2.51 -8.82 24.44
CA ARG A 309 2.07 -9.51 23.22
C ARG A 309 2.79 -8.97 21.98
N ARG A 310 2.82 -7.64 21.79
CA ARG A 310 3.51 -7.00 20.66
C ARG A 310 5.00 -7.32 20.64
N ILE A 311 5.67 -7.29 21.79
CA ILE A 311 7.09 -7.67 21.91
C ILE A 311 7.31 -9.10 21.41
N HIS A 312 6.49 -10.06 21.84
CA HIS A 312 6.68 -11.45 21.45
C HIS A 312 6.43 -11.68 19.96
N LEU A 313 5.41 -11.05 19.39
CA LEU A 313 5.16 -11.11 17.94
C LEU A 313 6.31 -10.47 17.16
N GLY A 314 6.77 -9.28 17.56
CA GLY A 314 7.90 -8.60 16.91
C GLY A 314 9.19 -9.42 17.00
N LEU A 315 9.49 -10.01 18.17
CA LEU A 315 10.66 -10.87 18.32
C LEU A 315 10.54 -12.16 17.51
N ALA A 316 9.35 -12.76 17.43
CA ALA A 316 9.14 -13.97 16.63
C ALA A 316 9.43 -13.71 15.15
N ASP A 317 8.91 -12.60 14.62
CA ASP A 317 9.13 -12.18 13.24
C ASP A 317 10.62 -11.88 12.97
N VAL A 318 11.25 -11.08 13.82
CA VAL A 318 12.70 -10.78 13.74
C VAL A 318 13.55 -12.07 13.77
N TYR A 319 13.24 -13.03 14.65
CA TYR A 319 13.95 -14.31 14.69
C TYR A 319 13.75 -15.16 13.43
N GLN A 320 12.58 -15.12 12.80
CA GLN A 320 12.35 -15.79 11.52
C GLN A 320 13.20 -15.18 10.41
N ARG A 321 13.27 -13.84 10.35
CA ARG A 321 14.05 -13.11 9.34
C ARG A 321 15.56 -13.30 9.48
N LEU A 322 16.06 -13.26 10.71
CA LEU A 322 17.49 -13.46 11.01
C LEU A 322 18.00 -14.86 10.67
N ASN A 323 17.13 -15.88 10.79
CA ASN A 323 17.40 -17.28 10.43
C ASN A 323 18.73 -17.84 10.98
N ARG A 324 19.14 -17.45 12.19
CA ARG A 324 20.35 -17.99 12.82
C ARG A 324 20.06 -19.36 13.43
N LYS A 325 21.12 -20.12 13.71
CA LYS A 325 21.00 -21.43 14.36
C LYS A 325 20.27 -21.30 15.71
N GLY A 326 19.08 -21.87 15.81
CA GLY A 326 18.24 -21.86 17.02
C GLY A 326 17.16 -20.78 17.05
N ASP A 327 17.19 -19.81 16.14
CA ASP A 327 16.19 -18.73 16.12
C ASP A 327 14.81 -19.23 15.73
N ALA A 328 14.69 -20.25 14.87
CA ALA A 328 13.41 -20.90 14.59
C ALA A 328 12.72 -21.45 15.86
N LYS A 329 13.50 -21.98 16.81
CA LYS A 329 12.98 -22.45 18.11
C LYS A 329 12.52 -21.27 18.96
N LYS A 330 13.35 -20.21 19.06
CA LYS A 330 12.98 -18.98 19.80
C LYS A 330 11.73 -18.34 19.23
N ALA A 331 11.62 -18.23 17.90
CA ALA A 331 10.45 -17.70 17.23
C ALA A 331 9.19 -18.47 17.62
N LYS A 332 9.26 -19.81 17.59
CA LYS A 332 8.15 -20.67 18.04
C LYS A 332 7.81 -20.46 19.51
N GLU A 333 8.82 -20.37 20.39
CA GLU A 333 8.61 -20.10 21.82
C GLU A 333 7.92 -18.73 22.05
N ARG A 334 8.31 -17.69 21.29
CA ARG A 334 7.67 -16.37 21.34
C ARG A 334 6.23 -16.39 20.83
N LEU A 335 5.96 -17.09 19.73
CA LEU A 335 4.60 -17.25 19.21
C LEU A 335 3.69 -17.95 20.22
N VAL A 336 4.16 -19.01 20.88
CA VAL A 336 3.39 -19.70 21.94
C VAL A 336 3.05 -18.73 23.07
N LEU A 337 4.00 -17.91 23.52
CA LEU A 337 3.73 -16.90 24.56
C LEU A 337 2.69 -15.88 24.11
N ALA A 338 2.75 -15.39 22.87
CA ALA A 338 1.76 -14.47 22.33
C ALA A 338 0.37 -15.12 22.20
N GLU A 339 0.31 -16.37 21.71
CA GLU A 339 -0.93 -17.15 21.61
C GLU A 339 -1.54 -17.43 22.99
N ASP A 340 -0.74 -17.77 24.00
CA ASP A 340 -1.23 -18.00 25.36
C ASP A 340 -1.85 -16.73 25.97
N MET A 341 -1.43 -15.54 25.51
CA MET A 341 -2.08 -14.27 25.87
C MET A 341 -3.42 -14.04 25.14
N ASP A 342 -3.67 -14.72 24.03
CA ASP A 342 -4.91 -14.65 23.25
C ASP A 342 -5.88 -15.79 23.58
N ARG A 343 -5.39 -16.88 24.19
CA ARG A 343 -6.14 -18.11 24.44
C ARG A 343 -7.08 -18.01 25.65
N SER A 344 -8.10 -18.86 25.57
CA SER A 344 -9.14 -19.06 26.58
C SER A 344 -8.65 -19.45 27.96
N SER A 345 -7.41 -19.93 28.14
CA SER A 345 -6.90 -20.24 29.49
C SER A 345 -6.75 -18.98 30.35
N ALA A 346 -6.44 -17.83 29.73
CA ALA A 346 -6.51 -16.56 30.42
C ALA A 346 -7.96 -16.15 30.71
N ASP A 347 -8.89 -16.51 29.82
CA ASP A 347 -10.32 -16.29 30.03
C ASP A 347 -10.89 -17.22 31.11
N ASP A 348 -10.35 -18.43 31.27
CA ASP A 348 -10.73 -19.40 32.29
C ASP A 348 -10.30 -18.90 33.66
N ASP A 349 -9.06 -18.45 33.80
CA ASP A 349 -8.57 -17.79 35.03
C ASP A 349 -9.39 -16.54 35.35
N PHE A 350 -9.59 -15.66 34.36
CA PHE A 350 -10.43 -14.48 34.51
C PHE A 350 -11.85 -14.85 34.96
N SER A 351 -12.49 -15.81 34.29
CA SER A 351 -13.86 -16.25 34.56
C SER A 351 -13.99 -16.93 35.92
N ASN A 352 -13.00 -17.72 36.32
CA ASN A 352 -12.96 -18.36 37.64
C ASN A 352 -12.82 -17.33 38.74
N THR A 353 -11.93 -16.33 38.56
CA THR A 353 -11.79 -15.22 39.50
C THR A 353 -13.07 -14.39 39.56
N MET A 354 -13.70 -14.06 38.44
CA MET A 354 -14.97 -13.32 38.40
C MET A 354 -16.11 -14.07 39.09
N ARG A 355 -16.19 -15.41 38.93
CA ARG A 355 -17.17 -16.25 39.66
C ARG A 355 -16.90 -16.31 41.17
N GLY A 356 -15.63 -16.30 41.58
CA GLY A 356 -15.27 -16.21 43.00
C GLY A 356 -15.69 -14.87 43.60
N LEU A 357 -15.49 -13.78 42.85
CA LEU A 357 -15.81 -12.43 43.27
C LEU A 357 -17.33 -12.16 43.25
N SER A 358 -18.11 -12.76 42.35
CA SER A 358 -19.56 -12.49 42.25
C SER A 358 -20.33 -12.74 43.55
N GLY A 359 -19.90 -13.73 44.35
CA GLY A 359 -20.49 -13.99 45.67
C GLY A 359 -20.17 -12.92 46.74
N GLU A 360 -19.11 -12.15 46.55
CA GLU A 360 -18.77 -10.98 47.38
C GLU A 360 -19.47 -9.72 46.87
N TRP A 361 -19.63 -9.57 45.55
CA TRP A 361 -20.38 -8.49 44.92
C TRP A 361 -21.85 -8.48 45.35
N GLU A 362 -22.52 -9.64 45.37
CA GLU A 362 -23.91 -9.73 45.86
C GLU A 362 -24.10 -9.26 47.31
N LYS A 363 -23.04 -9.26 48.12
CA LYS A 363 -23.07 -8.79 49.51
C LYS A 363 -22.80 -7.29 49.64
N LEU A 364 -22.09 -6.68 48.69
CA LEU A 364 -21.75 -5.25 48.71
C LEU A 364 -22.89 -4.36 48.17
N PHE A 365 -23.78 -4.91 47.33
CA PHE A 365 -24.89 -4.20 46.71
C PHE A 365 -26.28 -4.52 47.30
N ARG A 366 -26.32 -5.20 48.46
CA ARG A 366 -27.51 -5.30 49.33
C ARG A 366 -27.32 -4.41 50.54
#